data_AF-A0A356T970-F1
#
_entry.id   AF-A0A356T970-F1
#
_cell.length_a   1.000
_cell.length_b   1.000
_cell.length_c   1.000
_cell.angle_alpha   90.00
_cell.angle_beta   90.00
_cell.angle_gamma   90.00
#
_symmetry.space_group_name_H-M   'P 1'
#
loop_
_entity.id
_entity.type
_entity.pdbx_description
1 polymer ?
#
loop_
_entity_poly.entity_id
_entity_poly.type
_entity_poly.pdbx_seq_one_letter_code
_entity_poly.pdbx_strand_id
1 'polypeptide(L)'
;YFVVGWGEHRVVEPFRGMAMPLVISDARSVRPVEGGAATTLFSTSEQSYAFSQAGDEPLGRDQAEVQGPVSLGVAARVELTGQDAPEGDAPEAASEGVGGRLVVLGDATMFESRYIRDPRIINGNLATAAVGWLTQREALISIEGRSIDQRPFRMSEEDVGGLFLRVVVLIPLAFIFLGFAVWWNRRQ
;
A
#
# COMPACT_ATOMS: atom_id res chain seq x y z
N TYR A 1 -8.08 -4.26 8.72
CA TYR A 1 -8.89 -3.97 7.52
C TYR A 1 -7.99 -4.13 6.30
N PHE A 2 -8.29 -5.08 5.41
CA PHE A 2 -7.52 -5.25 4.19
C PHE A 2 -8.25 -4.52 3.06
N VAL A 3 -7.53 -3.62 2.39
CA VAL A 3 -7.95 -3.12 1.08
C VAL A 3 -7.72 -4.23 0.08
N VAL A 4 -8.78 -4.60 -0.64
CA VAL A 4 -8.75 -5.72 -1.59
C VAL A 4 -9.31 -5.34 -2.96
N GLY A 5 -10.02 -4.22 -3.06
CA GLY A 5 -10.55 -3.70 -4.32
C GLY A 5 -9.77 -2.47 -4.78
N TRP A 6 -9.38 -2.47 -6.06
CA TRP A 6 -8.75 -1.33 -6.74
C TRP A 6 -9.66 -0.82 -7.86
N GLY A 7 -10.02 0.46 -7.81
CA GLY A 7 -10.90 1.07 -8.80
C GLY A 7 -10.19 1.41 -10.12
N GLU A 8 -11.00 1.75 -11.13
CA GLU A 8 -10.57 2.01 -12.51
C GLU A 8 -9.99 3.43 -12.66
N HIS A 9 -8.84 3.68 -12.01
CA HIS A 9 -8.20 5.01 -12.05
C HIS A 9 -6.67 4.89 -12.15
N ARG A 10 -6.05 5.77 -12.95
CA ARG A 10 -4.59 5.76 -13.22
C ARG A 10 -3.72 5.79 -11.96
N VAL A 11 -4.18 6.44 -10.88
CA VAL A 11 -3.46 6.51 -9.60
C VAL A 11 -3.25 5.13 -8.97
N VAL A 12 -4.20 4.21 -9.17
CA VAL A 12 -4.19 2.88 -8.52
C VAL A 12 -4.03 1.73 -9.51
N GLU A 13 -4.07 2.01 -10.80
CA GLU A 13 -3.84 1.03 -11.86
C GLU A 13 -2.57 0.18 -11.65
N PRO A 14 -1.41 0.76 -11.27
CA PRO A 14 -0.19 -0.04 -11.05
C PRO A 14 -0.25 -1.02 -9.87
N PHE A 15 -1.21 -0.85 -8.95
CA PHE A 15 -1.36 -1.70 -7.77
C PHE A 15 -2.29 -2.90 -8.02
N ARG A 16 -2.98 -2.92 -9.16
CA ARG A 16 -3.85 -4.03 -9.56
C ARG A 16 -3.01 -5.27 -9.80
N GLY A 17 -3.35 -6.34 -9.09
CA GLY A 17 -2.61 -7.62 -9.16
C GLY A 17 -1.29 -7.62 -8.37
N MET A 18 -0.93 -6.53 -7.69
CA MET A 18 0.22 -6.49 -6.80
C MET A 18 -0.15 -7.14 -5.46
N ALA A 19 0.61 -8.15 -5.04
CA ALA A 19 0.38 -8.87 -3.79
C ALA A 19 0.96 -8.15 -2.54
N MET A 20 1.02 -6.81 -2.56
CA MET A 20 1.47 -6.01 -1.42
C MET A 20 0.26 -5.37 -0.71
N PRO A 21 0.22 -5.35 0.62
CA PRO A 21 -0.89 -4.76 1.34
C PRO A 21 -0.81 -3.22 1.33
N LEU A 22 -1.98 -2.58 1.34
CA LEU A 22 -2.15 -1.18 1.75
C LEU A 22 -2.58 -1.16 3.22
N VAL A 23 -1.77 -0.54 4.07
CA VAL A 23 -2.06 -0.45 5.51
C VAL A 23 -2.90 0.79 5.76
N ILE A 24 -4.04 0.61 6.40
CA ILE A 24 -4.97 1.69 6.75
C ILE A 24 -5.42 1.49 8.20
N SER A 25 -5.41 2.56 8.99
CA SER A 25 -5.91 2.61 10.37
C SER A 25 -6.97 3.69 10.53
N ASP A 26 -7.99 3.42 11.33
CA ASP A 26 -9.05 4.39 11.67
C ASP A 26 -9.68 5.10 10.46
N ALA A 27 -9.85 4.34 9.37
CA ALA A 27 -10.34 4.86 8.11
C ALA A 27 -11.79 5.34 8.20
N ARG A 28 -12.07 6.48 7.57
CA ARG A 28 -13.41 6.96 7.26
C ARG A 28 -13.80 6.55 5.85
N SER A 29 -15.08 6.23 5.66
CA SER A 29 -15.60 5.96 4.32
C SER A 29 -15.61 7.24 3.49
N VAL A 30 -15.19 7.13 2.23
CA VAL A 30 -15.18 8.23 1.27
C VAL A 30 -15.78 7.70 -0.02
N ARG A 31 -16.89 8.26 -0.47
CA ARG A 31 -17.61 7.81 -1.66
C ARG A 31 -17.96 8.99 -2.57
N PRO A 32 -18.00 8.80 -3.89
CA PRO A 32 -18.57 9.78 -4.79
C PRO A 32 -20.01 10.13 -4.39
N VAL A 33 -20.36 11.41 -4.54
CA VAL A 33 -21.77 11.83 -4.49
C VAL A 33 -22.45 11.35 -5.77
N GLU A 34 -23.72 10.99 -5.70
CA GLU A 34 -24.49 10.59 -6.89
C GLU A 34 -24.50 11.70 -7.95
N GLY A 35 -24.22 11.34 -9.21
CA GLY A 35 -24.06 12.29 -10.30
C GLY A 35 -22.74 13.07 -10.30
N GLY A 36 -21.87 12.87 -9.31
CA GLY A 36 -20.54 13.48 -9.25
C GLY A 36 -19.53 12.79 -10.15
N ALA A 37 -18.66 13.58 -10.80
CA ALA A 37 -17.55 13.10 -11.63
C ALA A 37 -16.33 12.66 -10.78
N ALA A 38 -16.54 11.69 -9.88
CA ALA A 38 -15.47 11.12 -9.05
C ALA A 38 -15.40 9.60 -9.20
N THR A 39 -14.17 9.07 -9.21
CA THR A 39 -13.87 7.65 -9.34
C THR A 39 -13.30 7.12 -8.03
N THR A 40 -13.85 6.01 -7.54
CA THR A 40 -13.29 5.29 -6.40
C THR A 40 -11.89 4.78 -6.73
N LEU A 41 -10.93 4.98 -5.82
CA LEU A 41 -9.56 4.50 -5.95
C LEU A 41 -9.39 3.11 -5.34
N PHE A 42 -9.90 2.90 -4.14
CA PHE A 42 -9.79 1.60 -3.47
C PHE A 42 -10.87 1.40 -2.42
N SER A 43 -11.18 0.13 -2.18
CA SER A 43 -12.25 -0.30 -1.28
C SER A 43 -11.85 -1.51 -0.43
N THR A 44 -12.56 -1.66 0.68
CA THR A 44 -12.49 -2.85 1.53
C THR A 44 -13.10 -4.07 0.85
N SER A 45 -13.10 -5.21 1.54
CA SER A 45 -13.77 -6.44 1.10
C SER A 45 -15.29 -6.38 1.29
N GLU A 46 -15.99 -7.30 0.61
CA GLU A 46 -17.44 -7.59 0.78
C GLU A 46 -17.82 -7.96 2.22
N GLN A 47 -16.87 -8.50 2.98
CA GLN A 47 -17.07 -8.91 4.38
C GLN A 47 -16.90 -7.75 5.37
N SER A 48 -16.46 -6.59 4.89
CA SER A 48 -16.26 -5.42 5.73
C SER A 48 -17.60 -4.74 6.03
N TYR A 49 -17.61 -3.90 7.04
CA TYR A 49 -18.76 -3.12 7.44
C TYR A 49 -18.29 -1.83 8.13
N ALA A 50 -19.13 -0.80 8.12
CA ALA A 50 -18.84 0.49 8.72
C ALA A 50 -20.02 1.03 9.54
N PHE A 51 -19.67 1.84 10.54
CA PHE A 51 -20.60 2.50 11.47
C PHE A 51 -20.21 3.98 11.60
N SER A 52 -21.18 4.84 11.89
CA SER A 52 -20.95 6.26 12.19
C SER A 52 -20.35 6.47 13.58
N GLN A 53 -20.77 5.67 14.55
CA GLN A 53 -20.35 5.70 15.95
C GLN A 53 -19.88 4.29 16.35
N ALA A 54 -18.57 4.11 16.51
CA ALA A 54 -18.05 2.93 17.19
C ALA A 54 -18.23 3.16 18.70
N GLY A 55 -19.15 2.43 19.33
CA GLY A 55 -19.23 2.38 20.80
C GLY A 55 -18.12 1.50 21.38
N ASP A 56 -18.04 1.43 22.71
CA ASP A 56 -17.11 0.55 23.42
C ASP A 56 -17.43 -0.95 23.21
N GLU A 57 -18.69 -1.27 22.89
CA GLU A 57 -19.15 -2.62 22.59
C GLU A 57 -18.84 -3.01 21.14
N PRO A 58 -18.34 -4.24 20.88
CA PRO A 58 -18.12 -4.73 19.52
C PRO A 58 -19.45 -4.78 18.75
N LEU A 59 -19.63 -3.89 17.79
CA LEU A 59 -20.80 -3.90 16.92
C LEU A 59 -20.72 -5.06 15.92
N GLY A 60 -21.76 -5.89 15.91
CA GLY A 60 -21.89 -7.00 14.97
C GLY A 60 -22.19 -6.52 13.54
N ARG A 61 -21.91 -7.37 12.55
CA ARG A 61 -22.17 -7.09 11.12
C ARG A 61 -23.65 -6.84 10.82
N ASP A 62 -24.54 -7.44 11.60
CA ASP A 62 -25.99 -7.27 11.54
C ASP A 62 -26.44 -5.86 11.91
N GLN A 63 -25.64 -5.14 12.70
CA GLN A 63 -25.89 -3.77 13.13
C GLN A 63 -25.22 -2.73 12.23
N ALA A 64 -24.55 -3.17 11.15
CA ALA A 64 -23.79 -2.30 10.26
C ALA A 64 -24.69 -1.31 9.52
N GLU A 65 -24.32 -0.02 9.57
CA GLU A 65 -24.97 1.01 8.77
C GLU A 65 -24.61 0.87 7.28
N VAL A 66 -23.37 0.46 7.01
CA VAL A 66 -22.87 0.25 5.65
C VAL A 66 -22.20 -1.12 5.56
N GLN A 67 -22.69 -1.96 4.66
CA GLN A 67 -22.03 -3.21 4.30
C GLN A 67 -20.97 -2.97 3.22
N GLY A 68 -19.91 -3.77 3.25
CA GLY A 68 -18.85 -3.74 2.26
C GLY A 68 -19.33 -4.10 0.85
N PRO A 69 -18.55 -3.73 -0.18
CA PRO A 69 -17.24 -3.10 -0.10
C PRO A 69 -17.35 -1.59 0.20
N VAL A 70 -16.62 -1.13 1.21
CA VAL A 70 -16.62 0.27 1.64
C VAL A 70 -15.51 1.01 0.90
N SER A 71 -15.88 2.05 0.16
CA SER A 71 -14.91 2.94 -0.51
C SER A 71 -14.16 3.77 0.52
N LEU A 72 -12.82 3.83 0.40
CA LEU A 72 -11.93 4.54 1.33
C LEU A 72 -11.11 5.65 0.67
N GLY A 73 -11.21 5.80 -0.65
CA GLY A 73 -10.54 6.87 -1.37
C GLY A 73 -11.16 7.12 -2.73
N VAL A 74 -11.19 8.38 -3.15
CA VAL A 74 -11.76 8.82 -4.43
C VAL A 74 -10.84 9.83 -5.10
N ALA A 75 -10.90 9.90 -6.42
CA ALA A 75 -10.26 10.93 -7.22
C ALA A 75 -11.28 11.58 -8.16
N ALA A 76 -11.14 12.89 -8.39
CA ALA A 76 -12.02 13.65 -9.27
C ALA A 76 -11.24 14.70 -10.05
N ARG A 77 -11.70 15.01 -11.26
CA ARG A 77 -11.32 16.25 -11.93
C ARG A 77 -12.35 17.31 -11.56
N VAL A 78 -11.86 18.49 -11.21
CA VAL A 78 -12.68 19.66 -10.90
C VAL A 78 -12.59 20.58 -12.09
N GLU A 79 -13.66 20.73 -12.84
CA GLU A 79 -13.72 21.73 -13.92
C GLU A 79 -13.98 23.11 -13.30
N LEU A 80 -13.22 24.12 -13.73
CA LEU A 80 -13.50 25.51 -13.35
C LEU A 80 -14.43 26.09 -14.41
N THR A 81 -15.70 26.32 -14.04
CA THR A 81 -16.68 26.95 -14.93
C THR A 81 -16.68 28.46 -14.76
N GLY A 82 -16.29 29.17 -15.82
CA GLY A 82 -16.74 30.52 -16.23
C GLY A 82 -16.52 31.74 -15.32
N GLN A 83 -16.68 31.64 -14.01
CA GLN A 83 -16.58 32.77 -13.07
C GLN A 83 -15.18 32.88 -12.44
N ASP A 84 -14.46 31.76 -12.34
CA ASP A 84 -13.10 31.66 -11.79
C ASP A 84 -12.04 31.33 -12.86
N ALA A 85 -12.45 31.29 -14.14
CA ALA A 85 -11.51 31.14 -15.25
C ALA A 85 -10.76 32.48 -15.45
N PRO A 86 -9.43 32.48 -15.64
CA PRO A 86 -8.69 33.72 -15.91
C PRO A 86 -9.31 34.41 -17.15
N GLU A 87 -9.71 35.67 -16.99
CA GLU A 87 -10.23 36.50 -18.08
C GLU A 87 -9.15 36.72 -19.13
N GLY A 88 -9.12 35.88 -20.16
CA GLY A 88 -8.17 36.01 -21.26
C GLY A 88 -7.91 34.70 -21.97
N ASP A 89 -8.94 34.09 -22.56
CA ASP A 89 -8.91 33.50 -23.91
C ASP A 89 -10.29 32.88 -24.22
N ALA A 90 -10.90 33.34 -25.31
CA ALA A 90 -12.24 32.99 -25.76
C ALA A 90 -12.29 31.58 -26.40
N PRO A 91 -13.49 30.99 -26.57
CA PRO A 91 -13.72 29.55 -26.42
C PRO A 91 -13.63 28.78 -27.73
N GLU A 92 -12.64 27.89 -27.86
CA GLU A 92 -12.68 26.83 -28.87
C GLU A 92 -11.85 25.59 -28.46
N ALA A 93 -12.01 25.14 -27.21
CA ALA A 93 -11.62 23.80 -26.76
C ALA A 93 -12.24 23.53 -25.38
N ALA A 94 -13.54 23.25 -25.35
CA ALA A 94 -14.15 22.62 -24.18
C ALA A 94 -13.73 21.13 -24.12
N SER A 95 -12.44 20.85 -23.91
CA SER A 95 -11.92 19.56 -23.45
C SER A 95 -10.47 19.71 -22.98
N GLU A 96 -10.16 19.16 -21.81
CA GLU A 96 -8.82 18.91 -21.24
C GLU A 96 -8.04 20.04 -20.52
N GLY A 97 -8.46 21.32 -20.52
CA GLY A 97 -7.54 22.40 -20.11
C GLY A 97 -7.76 23.12 -18.77
N VAL A 98 -9.00 23.36 -18.35
CA VAL A 98 -9.30 24.38 -17.33
C VAL A 98 -9.95 23.75 -16.11
N GLY A 99 -9.13 23.32 -15.16
CA GLY A 99 -9.60 22.62 -13.96
C GLY A 99 -8.50 22.08 -13.06
N GLY A 100 -8.88 21.67 -11.85
CA GLY A 100 -8.02 21.03 -10.87
C GLY A 100 -8.17 19.51 -10.83
N ARG A 101 -7.26 18.86 -10.09
CA ARG A 101 -7.36 17.44 -9.72
C ARG A 101 -7.53 17.34 -8.21
N LEU A 102 -8.42 16.48 -7.76
CA LEU A 102 -8.71 16.25 -6.35
C LEU A 102 -8.55 14.76 -6.03
N VAL A 103 -7.86 14.46 -4.93
CA VAL A 103 -7.83 13.12 -4.33
C VAL A 103 -8.26 13.27 -2.87
N VAL A 104 -9.20 12.45 -2.45
CA VAL A 104 -9.67 12.40 -1.05
C VAL A 104 -9.45 10.99 -0.54
N LEU A 105 -8.76 10.87 0.60
CA LEU A 105 -8.44 9.59 1.25
C LEU A 105 -9.03 9.60 2.66
N GLY A 106 -9.58 8.47 3.07
CA GLY A 106 -10.27 8.31 4.35
C GLY A 106 -9.38 8.11 5.57
N ASP A 107 -8.06 8.11 5.43
CA ASP A 107 -7.12 7.85 6.54
C ASP A 107 -6.02 8.92 6.56
N ALA A 108 -5.89 9.60 7.70
CA ALA A 108 -4.89 10.63 7.93
C ALA A 108 -3.50 10.06 8.31
N THR A 109 -3.46 8.84 8.82
CA THR A 109 -2.28 8.16 9.36
C THR A 109 -1.56 7.28 8.34
N MET A 110 -2.19 6.95 7.21
CA MET A 110 -1.62 6.06 6.18
C MET A 110 -0.30 6.56 5.57
N PHE A 111 0.01 7.84 5.74
CA PHE A 111 1.22 8.48 5.22
C PHE A 111 2.21 8.89 6.32
N GLU A 112 2.08 8.34 7.52
CA GLU A 112 3.12 8.49 8.54
C GLU A 112 4.48 7.92 8.06
N SER A 113 5.56 8.48 8.60
CA SER A 113 6.93 8.16 8.18
C SER A 113 7.25 6.66 8.18
N ARG A 114 6.69 5.90 9.13
CA ARG A 114 6.87 4.44 9.23
C ARG A 114 6.26 3.68 8.05
N TYR A 115 5.16 4.16 7.49
CA TYR A 115 4.44 3.51 6.40
C TYR A 115 4.98 3.92 5.03
N ILE A 116 5.34 5.20 4.85
CA ILE A 116 5.94 5.66 3.60
C ILE A 116 7.30 4.99 3.34
N ARG A 117 8.09 4.75 4.40
CA ARG A 117 9.45 4.20 4.28
C ARG A 117 9.52 2.67 4.25
N ASP A 118 8.40 1.96 4.43
CA ASP A 118 8.38 0.49 4.39
C ASP A 118 8.16 0.00 2.95
N PRO A 119 9.17 -0.61 2.30
CA PRO A 119 9.04 -1.05 0.90
C PRO A 119 8.19 -2.32 0.72
N ARG A 120 7.71 -2.93 1.81
CA ARG A 120 6.86 -4.13 1.80
C ARG A 120 5.37 -3.81 1.66
N ILE A 121 4.99 -2.53 1.74
CA ILE A 121 3.60 -2.07 1.67
C ILE A 121 3.43 -0.99 0.61
N ILE A 122 2.19 -0.74 0.19
CA ILE A 122 1.89 0.15 -0.95
C ILE A 122 1.82 1.63 -0.55
N ASN A 123 1.68 1.96 0.74
CA ASN A 123 1.44 3.32 1.23
C ASN A 123 2.34 4.40 0.61
N GLY A 124 3.66 4.19 0.60
CA GLY A 124 4.61 5.12 -0.02
C GLY A 124 4.45 5.23 -1.54
N ASN A 125 4.21 4.11 -2.23
CA ASN A 125 3.96 4.10 -3.67
C ASN A 125 2.65 4.82 -4.03
N LEU A 126 1.58 4.62 -3.25
CA LEU A 126 0.30 5.30 -3.43
C LEU A 126 0.43 6.81 -3.25
N ALA A 127 1.19 7.26 -2.24
CA ALA A 127 1.48 8.67 -2.04
C ALA A 127 2.14 9.29 -3.28
N THR A 128 3.19 8.64 -3.81
CA THR A 128 3.89 9.10 -5.02
C THR A 128 2.97 9.14 -6.24
N ALA A 129 2.18 8.08 -6.48
CA ALA A 129 1.24 8.01 -7.60
C ALA A 129 0.16 9.09 -7.50
N ALA A 130 -0.38 9.32 -6.30
CA ALA A 130 -1.37 10.37 -6.05
C ALA A 130 -0.79 11.78 -6.27
N VAL A 131 0.39 12.07 -5.72
CA VAL A 131 1.07 13.37 -5.91
C VAL A 131 1.45 13.58 -7.38
N GLY A 132 1.96 12.55 -8.06
CA GLY A 132 2.28 12.60 -9.49
C GLY A 132 1.04 12.93 -10.33
N TRP A 133 -0.09 12.29 -10.04
CA TRP A 133 -1.34 12.59 -10.71
C TRP A 133 -1.86 13.99 -10.38
N LEU A 134 -1.85 14.42 -9.12
CA LEU A 134 -2.29 15.76 -8.71
C LEU A 134 -1.46 16.88 -9.36
N THR A 135 -0.16 16.65 -9.56
CA THR A 135 0.77 17.63 -10.16
C THR A 135 0.89 17.54 -11.68
N GLN A 136 0.04 16.75 -12.35
CA GLN A 136 0.09 16.48 -13.79
C GLN A 136 1.45 15.96 -14.30
N ARG A 137 2.26 15.37 -13.41
CA ARG A 137 3.55 14.76 -13.75
C ARG A 137 3.35 13.30 -14.09
N GLU A 138 2.95 13.00 -15.32
CA GLU A 138 2.63 11.63 -15.77
C GLU A 138 3.81 10.66 -15.63
N ALA A 139 5.05 11.15 -15.70
CA ALA A 139 6.26 10.37 -15.46
C ALA A 139 6.35 9.76 -14.03
N LEU A 140 5.65 10.34 -13.04
CA LEU A 140 5.61 9.81 -11.65
C LEU A 140 4.48 8.79 -11.42
N ILE A 141 3.59 8.59 -12.40
CA ILE A 141 2.49 7.62 -12.34
C ILE A 141 2.94 6.26 -12.89
N SER A 142 3.88 6.27 -13.85
CA SER A 142 4.55 5.05 -14.29
C SER A 142 5.52 4.60 -13.19
N ILE A 143 5.22 3.46 -12.56
CA ILE A 143 6.16 2.84 -11.63
C ILE A 143 7.37 2.39 -12.45
N GLU A 144 8.45 3.15 -12.39
CA GLU A 144 9.74 2.73 -12.93
C GLU A 144 10.12 1.37 -12.32
N GLY A 145 10.63 0.47 -13.15
CA GLY A 145 11.00 -0.88 -12.75
C GLY A 145 11.85 -0.82 -11.49
N ARG A 146 11.29 -1.30 -10.37
CA ARG A 146 11.95 -1.31 -9.06
C ARG A 146 13.33 -1.93 -9.25
N SER A 147 14.39 -1.12 -9.15
CA SER A 147 15.72 -1.67 -8.89
C SER A 147 15.54 -2.50 -7.63
N ILE A 148 15.76 -3.81 -7.72
CA ILE A 148 15.76 -4.67 -6.55
C ILE A 148 16.73 -4.00 -5.60
N ASP A 149 16.20 -3.34 -4.56
CA ASP A 149 16.97 -2.91 -3.43
C ASP A 149 17.34 -4.23 -2.76
N GLN A 150 18.40 -4.83 -3.30
CA GLN A 150 19.12 -5.89 -2.64
C GLN A 150 19.61 -5.20 -1.40
N ARG A 151 18.80 -5.23 -0.32
CA ARG A 151 19.30 -4.91 1.00
C ARG A 151 20.50 -5.83 1.14
N PRO A 152 21.74 -5.33 1.05
CA PRO A 152 22.86 -6.19 1.29
C PRO A 152 22.60 -6.70 2.70
N PHE A 153 22.60 -8.01 2.88
CA PHE A 153 22.60 -8.60 4.20
C PHE A 153 23.74 -7.91 4.96
N ARG A 154 23.41 -6.95 5.83
CA ARG A 154 24.38 -6.33 6.73
C ARG A 154 24.57 -7.29 7.87
N MET A 155 25.27 -8.37 7.57
CA MET A 155 25.76 -9.30 8.56
C MET A 155 26.94 -8.59 9.23
N SER A 156 26.89 -8.40 10.55
CA SER A 156 28.07 -7.93 11.28
C SER A 156 29.19 -8.95 11.07
N GLU A 157 30.46 -8.53 11.04
CA GLU A 157 31.60 -9.46 10.91
C GLU A 157 31.54 -10.58 11.98
N GLU A 158 30.99 -10.26 13.15
CA GLU A 158 30.75 -11.19 14.25
C GLU A 158 29.71 -12.28 13.91
N ASP A 159 28.66 -11.94 13.15
CA ASP A 159 27.63 -12.89 12.74
C ASP A 159 28.15 -13.90 11.71
N VAL A 160 29.05 -13.44 10.81
CA VAL A 160 29.69 -14.29 9.80
C VAL A 160 30.67 -15.28 10.44
N GLY A 161 31.51 -14.79 11.37
CA GLY A 161 32.45 -15.64 12.11
C GLY A 161 31.73 -16.70 12.94
N GLY A 162 30.65 -16.32 13.63
CA GLY A 162 29.82 -17.24 14.41
C GLY A 162 29.12 -18.29 13.55
N LEU A 163 28.65 -17.91 12.35
CA LEU A 163 28.04 -18.86 11.41
C LEU A 163 29.05 -19.86 10.85
N PHE A 164 30.26 -19.40 10.50
CA PHE A 164 31.34 -20.27 10.03
C PHE A 164 31.72 -21.32 11.07
N LEU A 165 31.92 -20.92 12.33
CA LEU A 165 32.25 -21.85 13.41
C LEU A 165 31.18 -22.93 13.58
N ARG A 166 29.90 -22.55 13.53
CA ARG A 166 28.79 -23.50 13.72
C ARG A 166 28.65 -24.48 12.56
N VAL A 167 28.67 -23.98 11.33
CA VAL A 167 28.35 -24.78 10.13
C VAL A 167 29.56 -25.56 9.63
N VAL A 168 30.75 -24.95 9.62
CA VAL A 168 31.95 -25.53 9.01
C VAL A 168 32.77 -26.33 10.04
N VAL A 169 32.73 -25.95 11.32
CA VAL A 169 33.53 -26.64 12.37
C VAL A 169 32.66 -27.54 13.24
N LEU A 170 31.68 -26.99 13.96
CA LEU A 170 30.91 -27.72 14.97
C LEU A 170 30.11 -28.90 14.40
N ILE A 171 29.36 -28.68 13.31
CA ILE A 171 28.55 -29.75 12.70
C ILE A 171 29.41 -30.92 12.22
N PRO A 172 30.48 -30.73 11.42
CA PRO A 172 31.35 -31.84 11.03
C PRO A 172 32.01 -32.54 12.22
N LEU A 173 32.45 -31.77 13.22
CA LEU A 173 33.06 -32.33 14.43
C LEU A 173 32.07 -33.23 15.19
N ALA A 174 30.80 -32.82 15.29
CA ALA A 174 29.75 -33.61 15.91
C ALA A 174 29.56 -34.97 15.21
N PHE A 175 29.61 -35.01 13.87
CA PHE A 175 29.54 -36.26 13.11
C PHE A 175 30.76 -37.17 13.36
N ILE A 176 31.96 -36.59 13.47
CA ILE A 176 33.18 -37.35 13.80
C ILE A 176 33.05 -37.98 15.19
N PHE A 177 32.62 -37.20 16.19
CA PHE A 177 32.39 -37.71 17.54
C PHE A 177 31.33 -38.80 17.57
N LEU A 178 30.24 -38.64 16.82
CA LEU A 178 29.20 -39.65 16.72
C LEU A 178 29.74 -40.95 16.10
N GLY A 179 30.53 -40.85 15.04
CA GLY A 179 31.21 -42.00 14.42
C GLY A 179 32.18 -42.70 15.37
N PHE A 180 32.97 -41.93 16.13
CA PHE A 180 33.88 -42.46 17.13
C PHE A 180 33.14 -43.17 18.26
N ALA A 181 32.06 -42.57 18.78
CA ALA A 181 31.23 -43.16 19.83
C ALA A 181 30.63 -44.51 19.38
N VAL A 182 30.12 -44.58 18.15
CA VAL A 182 29.58 -45.83 17.57
C VAL A 182 30.68 -46.89 17.43
N TRP A 183 31.87 -46.52 16.97
CA TRP A 183 33.00 -47.45 16.84
C TRP A 183 33.46 -48.00 18.20
N TRP A 184 33.53 -47.14 19.22
CA TRP A 184 33.92 -47.54 20.58
C TRP A 184 32.90 -48.50 21.20
N ASN A 185 31.61 -48.23 21.03
CA ASN A 185 30.52 -49.10 21.52
C ASN A 185 30.46 -50.45 20.81
N ARG A 186 31.09 -50.59 19.63
CA ARG A 186 31.22 -51.89 18.93
C ARG A 186 32.45 -52.69 19.35
N ARG A 187 33.37 -52.08 20.09
CA ARG A 187 34.63 -52.70 20.54
C ARG A 187 34.57 -53.23 21.97
N GLN A 188 33.64 -52.75 22.79
CA GLN A 188 33.21 -53.42 24.01
C GLN A 188 32.21 -54.53 23.67
#